data_AF-A0A850XRU0-F1
#
_entry.id   AF-A0A850XRU0-F1
#
_cell.length_a   1.000
_cell.length_b   1.000
_cell.length_c   1.000
_cell.angle_alpha   90.00
_cell.angle_beta   90.00
_cell.angle_gamma   90.00
#
_symmetry.space_group_name_H-M   'P 1'
#
loop_
_entity.id
_entity.type
_entity.pdbx_description
1 polymer ?
#
loop_
_entity_poly.entity_id
_entity_poly.type
_entity_poly.pdbx_seq_one_letter_code
_entity_poly.pdbx_strand_id
1 'polypeptide(L)' 'PPLFERQEYRQSVPEVVYPGSFVLQVTARDKDQGPNGEVRYSLRPGGPDASSAWFSIDPATG' A
#
# COMPACT_ATOMS: atom_id res chain seq x y z
N PRO A 1 11.03 10.59 9.13
CA PRO A 1 9.73 10.46 8.41
C PRO A 1 9.83 9.44 7.26
N PRO A 2 8.77 8.66 7.02
CA PRO A 2 8.81 7.53 6.10
C PRO A 2 8.84 8.03 4.65
N LEU A 3 9.70 7.41 3.83
CA LEU A 3 9.81 7.68 2.40
C LEU A 3 9.53 6.40 1.61
N PHE A 4 8.56 6.45 0.69
CA PHE A 4 8.33 5.35 -0.25
C PHE A 4 9.51 5.17 -1.20
N GLU A 5 9.82 3.91 -1.54
CA GLU A 5 10.88 3.58 -2.50
C GLU A 5 10.58 4.06 -3.93
N ARG A 6 9.28 4.22 -4.25
CA ARG A 6 8.80 4.76 -5.52
C ARG A 6 7.77 5.85 -5.27
N GLN A 7 7.80 6.87 -6.13
CA GLN A 7 6.79 7.93 -6.13
C GLN A 7 5.44 7.46 -6.69
N GLU A 8 5.45 6.42 -7.54
CA GLU A 8 4.26 5.85 -8.15
C GLU A 8 4.39 4.32 -8.24
N TYR A 9 3.31 3.63 -7.91
CA TYR A 9 3.16 2.18 -8.06
C TYR A 9 2.04 1.92 -9.06
N ARG A 10 2.34 1.12 -10.10
CA ARG A 10 1.39 0.75 -11.15
C ARG A 10 1.42 -0.76 -11.33
N GLN A 11 0.23 -1.35 -11.42
CA GLN A 11 0.05 -2.76 -11.68
C GLN A 11 -1.21 -2.96 -12.53
N SER A 12 -1.14 -3.86 -13.50
CA SER A 12 -2.31 -4.37 -14.22
C SER A 12 -2.75 -5.68 -13.58
N VAL A 13 -4.04 -5.79 -13.28
CA VAL A 13 -4.65 -6.99 -12.69
C VAL A 13 -5.55 -7.64 -13.74
N PRO A 14 -5.33 -8.93 -14.09
CA PRO A 14 -6.22 -9.65 -14.99
C PRO A 14 -7.63 -9.77 -14.41
N GLU A 15 -8.65 -9.71 -15.27
CA GLU A 15 -10.06 -9.80 -14.85
C GLU A 15 -10.42 -11.13 -14.18
N VAL A 16 -9.65 -12.19 -14.46
CA VAL A 16 -9.89 -13.56 -13.96
C VAL A 16 -9.38 -13.77 -12.52
N VAL A 17 -8.83 -12.75 -11.89
CA VAL A 17 -8.24 -12.85 -10.55
C VAL A 17 -9.32 -12.80 -9.47
N TYR A 18 -9.19 -13.66 -8.45
CA TYR A 18 -10.13 -13.73 -7.33
C TYR A 18 -9.87 -12.62 -6.29
N PRO A 19 -10.91 -12.14 -5.57
CA PRO A 19 -10.75 -11.22 -4.45
C PRO A 19 -9.76 -11.73 -3.40
N GLY A 20 -8.94 -10.84 -2.85
CA GLY A 20 -7.88 -11.18 -1.89
C GLY A 20 -6.58 -11.68 -2.51
N SER A 21 -6.51 -11.80 -3.84
CA SER A 21 -5.25 -12.09 -4.52
C SER A 21 -4.26 -10.93 -4.36
N PHE A 22 -2.98 -11.28 -4.30
CA PHE A 22 -1.90 -10.31 -4.27
C PHE A 22 -1.88 -9.44 -5.55
N VAL A 23 -1.71 -8.12 -5.37
CA VAL A 23 -1.61 -7.16 -6.48
C VAL A 23 -0.18 -6.64 -6.58
N LEU A 24 0.25 -5.91 -5.55
CA LEU A 24 1.60 -5.38 -5.39
C LEU A 24 1.84 -5.13 -3.91
N GLN A 25 3.11 -4.95 -3.55
CA GLN A 25 3.52 -4.52 -2.22
C GLN A 25 4.18 -3.15 -2.32
N VAL A 26 3.86 -2.24 -1.41
CA VAL A 26 4.56 -0.96 -1.29
C VAL A 26 5.58 -1.00 -0.17
N THR A 27 6.73 -0.35 -0.39
CA THR A 27 7.78 -0.25 0.62
C THR A 27 8.07 1.20 0.92
N ALA A 28 8.07 1.56 2.21
CA ALA A 28 8.60 2.82 2.70
C ALA A 28 9.63 2.58 3.80
N ARG A 29 10.62 3.48 3.88
CA ARG A 29 11.70 3.42 4.86
C ARG A 29 11.73 4.73 5.65
N ASP A 30 11.75 4.62 6.97
CA ASP A 30 12.11 5.72 7.87
C ASP A 30 13.58 5.55 8.31
N LYS A 31 14.29 6.66 8.48
CA LYS A 31 15.68 6.67 8.95
C LYS A 31 15.78 6.68 10.48
N ASP A 32 14.66 6.93 11.15
CA ASP A 32 14.59 6.97 12.61
C ASP A 32 14.73 5.56 13.21
N GLN A 33 15.31 5.46 14.41
CA GLN A 33 15.52 4.19 15.10
C GLN A 33 14.43 3.90 16.14
N GLY A 34 14.25 2.62 16.45
CA GLY A 34 13.27 2.18 17.44
C GLY A 34 11.83 2.40 16.96
N PRO A 35 10.86 2.63 17.86
CA PRO A 35 9.44 2.77 17.51
C PRO A 35 9.15 3.89 16.50
N ASN A 36 9.99 4.94 16.46
CA ASN A 36 9.85 6.04 15.49
C ASN A 36 10.20 5.63 14.05
N GLY A 37 10.87 4.48 13.88
CA GLY A 37 11.14 3.89 12.57
C GLY A 37 10.06 2.92 12.09
N GLU A 38 9.04 2.62 12.91
CA GLU A 38 7.94 1.72 12.52
C GLU A 38 7.05 2.41 11.48
N VAL A 39 6.93 1.78 10.32
CA VAL A 39 6.09 2.26 9.23
C VAL A 39 4.78 1.48 9.24
N ARG A 40 3.65 2.21 9.17
CA ARG A 40 2.32 1.62 9.00
C ARG A 40 1.63 2.13 7.75
N TYR A 41 1.02 1.21 7.01
CA TYR A 41 0.38 1.48 5.74
C TYR A 41 -1.15 1.59 5.87
N SER A 42 -1.73 2.47 5.07
CA SER A 42 -3.19 2.55 4.88
C SER A 42 -3.51 3.13 3.51
N LEU A 43 -4.66 2.73 2.96
CA LEU A 43 -5.20 3.33 1.75
C LEU A 43 -6.03 4.55 2.12
N ARG A 44 -5.84 5.65 1.39
CA ARG A 44 -6.62 6.88 1.62
C ARG A 44 -8.08 6.65 1.20
N PRO A 45 -9.07 6.86 2.10
CA PRO A 45 -10.48 6.81 1.74
C PRO A 45 -10.85 7.95 0.77
N GLY A 46 -11.77 7.71 -0.15
CA GLY A 46 -12.36 8.77 -0.98
C GLY A 46 -11.48 9.22 -2.15
N GLY A 47 -10.83 8.27 -2.82
CA GLY A 47 -10.40 8.50 -4.20
C GLY A 47 -11.58 8.92 -5.10
N PRO A 48 -11.31 9.48 -6.30
CA PRO A 48 -12.37 9.93 -7.22
C PRO A 48 -13.39 8.83 -7.56
N ASP A 49 -12.98 7.58 -7.40
CA ASP A 49 -13.79 6.39 -7.59
C ASP A 49 -13.81 5.62 -6.25
N ALA A 50 -14.87 4.85 -5.98
CA ALA A 50 -15.00 4.01 -4.78
C ALA A 50 -13.95 2.87 -4.68
N SER A 51 -12.83 2.98 -5.36
CA SER A 51 -11.72 2.03 -5.47
C SER A 51 -11.07 1.70 -4.13
N SER A 52 -11.13 2.59 -3.14
CA SER A 52 -10.65 2.29 -1.78
C SER A 52 -11.43 1.16 -1.09
N ALA A 53 -12.61 0.77 -1.62
CA ALA A 53 -13.38 -0.37 -1.13
C ALA A 53 -13.01 -1.70 -1.81
N TRP A 54 -12.29 -1.68 -2.93
CA TRP A 54 -11.97 -2.88 -3.71
C TRP A 54 -10.58 -3.46 -3.39
N PHE A 55 -9.70 -2.63 -2.84
CA PHE A 55 -8.35 -3.01 -2.46
C PHE A 55 -8.16 -2.89 -0.94
N SER A 56 -7.31 -3.76 -0.40
CA SER A 56 -6.85 -3.72 0.97
C SER A 56 -5.32 -3.71 0.99
N ILE A 57 -4.75 -3.12 2.04
CA ILE A 57 -3.31 -3.14 2.29
C ILE A 57 -3.06 -3.69 3.69
N ASP A 58 -2.04 -4.52 3.84
CA ASP A 58 -1.63 -4.97 5.16
C ASP A 58 -0.88 -3.82 5.88
N PRO A 59 -1.30 -3.41 7.08
CA PRO A 59 -0.68 -2.26 7.74
C PRO A 59 0.80 -2.46 8.12
N ALA A 60 1.27 -3.70 8.25
CA ALA A 60 2.64 -4.01 8.63
C ALA A 60 3.52 -4.33 7.41
N THR A 61 2.97 -4.95 6.37
CA THR A 61 3.76 -5.37 5.20
C THR A 61 3.63 -4.45 4.00
N GLY A 62 2.63 -3.58 3.95
CA GLY A 62 2.30 -2.79 2.76
C GLY A 62 1.65 -3.63 1.67
#